data_AF-A0A814QF29-F1
#
_entry.id   AF-A0A814QF29-F1
#
_cell.length_a   1.000
_cell.length_b   1.000
_cell.length_c   1.000
_cell.angle_alpha   90.00
_cell.angle_beta   90.00
_cell.angle_gamma   90.00
#
_symmetry.space_group_name_H-M   'P 1'
#
loop_
_entity.id
_entity.type
_entity.pdbx_description
1 polymer ?
#
loop_
_entity_poly.entity_id
_entity_poly.type
_entity_poly.pdbx_seq_one_letter_code
_entity_poly.pdbx_strand_id
1 'polypeptide(L)'
;MPRTRATHQQKLEQLMQSKDKPIISGVTGESFLAKLVGFHPVNSLPFDLMHDFAEGVYPLVLLAILKEASSRHILTYAKIEERIQSFQYGVNDAKNKPPIIRIKHLANGHIVGSASQKMCIFKLIPIILHDILDRPGDTLDIYVCLRKIISILYCTKMRRSWLPYLATLTTRFQSLMVNRLPNNVIPKVHFVTEYPCLIAMNGPPTGYDCDRFEGKHLYFKQLAIRSFSFKNPPLTLAKRHQLRQCLLLSNKSFYNITDETTWEKTIQHSELSLQVQRLLNENGIAELTYIECKTISLDHVKIVQESAFVFKLVHEEEIPCFIYIR
;
A
#
# COMPACT_ATOMS: atom_id res chain seq x y z
N MET A 1 -17.95 5.97 19.64
CA MET A 1 -17.02 5.68 20.76
C MET A 1 -16.22 4.44 20.38
N PRO A 2 -14.88 4.50 20.43
CA PRO A 2 -14.02 3.38 20.10
C PRO A 2 -14.20 2.21 21.09
N ARG A 3 -14.01 0.98 20.62
CA ARG A 3 -14.16 -0.22 21.48
C ARG A 3 -12.93 -0.39 22.37
N THR A 4 -13.16 -0.47 23.68
CA THR A 4 -12.11 -0.78 24.67
C THR A 4 -12.26 -2.21 25.21
N ARG A 5 -11.22 -2.75 25.85
CA ARG A 5 -11.28 -4.08 26.49
C ARG A 5 -12.43 -4.17 27.51
N ALA A 6 -12.58 -3.16 28.36
CA ALA A 6 -13.65 -3.11 29.35
C ALA A 6 -15.04 -3.12 28.69
N THR A 7 -15.26 -2.27 27.69
CA THR A 7 -16.55 -2.24 26.97
C THR A 7 -16.83 -3.52 26.20
N HIS A 8 -15.80 -4.20 25.69
CA HIS A 8 -15.94 -5.50 25.04
C HIS A 8 -16.31 -6.59 26.04
N GLN A 9 -15.65 -6.62 27.20
CA GLN A 9 -15.94 -7.57 28.27
C GLN A 9 -17.37 -7.43 28.79
N GLN A 10 -17.81 -6.19 29.04
CA GLN A 10 -19.19 -5.91 29.44
C GLN A 10 -20.22 -6.44 28.42
N LYS A 11 -19.96 -6.25 27.12
CA LYS A 11 -20.84 -6.77 26.05
C LYS A 11 -20.83 -8.29 25.97
N LEU A 12 -19.69 -8.92 26.24
CA LEU A 12 -19.56 -10.38 26.27
C LEU A 12 -20.36 -10.97 27.43
N GLU A 13 -20.28 -10.36 28.62
CA GLU A 13 -21.07 -10.75 29.79
C GLU A 13 -22.57 -10.60 29.54
N GLN A 14 -23.00 -9.50 28.92
CA GLN A 14 -24.40 -9.32 28.51
C GLN A 14 -24.85 -10.40 27.53
N LEU A 15 -24.00 -10.79 26.58
CA LEU A 15 -24.31 -11.82 25.59
C LEU A 15 -24.45 -13.19 26.26
N MET A 16 -23.58 -13.52 27.21
CA MET A 16 -23.62 -14.76 27.99
C MET A 16 -24.88 -14.86 28.87
N GLN A 17 -25.39 -13.73 29.35
CA GLN A 17 -26.61 -13.68 30.18
C GLN A 17 -27.91 -13.72 29.36
N SER A 18 -27.85 -13.44 28.06
CA SER A 18 -29.02 -13.45 27.18
C SER A 18 -29.42 -14.88 26.76
N LYS A 19 -30.71 -15.20 26.84
CA LYS A 19 -31.22 -16.52 26.41
C LYS A 19 -31.20 -16.69 24.88
N ASP A 20 -31.37 -15.59 24.14
CA ASP A 20 -31.51 -15.61 22.68
C ASP A 20 -30.18 -15.47 21.92
N LYS A 21 -29.05 -15.29 22.63
CA LYS A 21 -27.71 -15.03 22.07
C LYS A 21 -27.73 -13.99 20.92
N PRO A 22 -28.33 -12.80 21.09
CA PRO A 22 -28.33 -11.80 20.05
C PRO A 22 -26.91 -11.28 19.83
N ILE A 23 -26.66 -10.73 18.64
CA ILE A 23 -25.41 -10.04 18.35
C ILE A 23 -25.43 -8.69 19.08
N ILE A 24 -24.64 -8.54 20.13
CA ILE A 24 -24.60 -7.30 20.94
C ILE A 24 -23.49 -6.40 20.42
N SER A 25 -23.84 -5.33 19.71
CA SER A 25 -22.88 -4.39 19.11
C SER A 25 -21.80 -5.08 18.25
N GLY A 26 -22.17 -6.13 17.51
CA GLY A 26 -21.24 -6.91 16.69
C GLY A 26 -20.39 -7.93 17.47
N VAL A 27 -20.58 -8.09 18.78
CA VAL A 27 -19.99 -9.20 19.55
C VAL A 27 -20.91 -10.42 19.39
N THR A 28 -20.34 -11.54 18.95
CA THR A 28 -21.06 -12.80 18.71
C THR A 28 -20.71 -13.89 19.72
N GLY A 29 -19.64 -13.70 20.49
CA GLY A 29 -19.18 -14.65 21.49
C GLY A 29 -17.70 -14.44 21.84
N GLU A 30 -17.19 -15.34 22.67
CA GLU A 30 -15.78 -15.36 23.04
C GLU A 30 -14.90 -15.82 21.86
N SER A 31 -13.79 -15.11 21.65
CA SER A 31 -12.83 -15.49 20.62
C SER A 31 -12.01 -16.69 21.09
N PHE A 32 -11.93 -17.75 20.27
CA PHE A 32 -11.04 -18.88 20.54
C PHE A 32 -9.58 -18.45 20.74
N LEU A 33 -9.15 -17.38 20.04
CA LEU A 33 -7.80 -16.84 20.13
C LEU A 33 -7.52 -16.11 21.44
N ALA A 34 -8.55 -15.77 22.24
CA ALA A 34 -8.37 -15.15 23.55
C ALA A 34 -7.58 -16.04 24.54
N LYS A 35 -7.48 -17.34 24.26
CA LYS A 35 -6.64 -18.29 25.01
C LYS A 35 -5.13 -18.10 24.77
N LEU A 36 -4.74 -17.39 23.70
CA LEU A 36 -3.34 -17.15 23.40
C LEU A 36 -2.79 -16.02 24.29
N VAL A 37 -1.62 -16.27 24.87
CA VAL A 37 -0.93 -15.26 25.70
C VAL A 37 -0.65 -14.02 24.86
N GLY A 38 -1.09 -12.86 25.36
CA GLY A 38 -0.89 -11.56 24.70
C GLY A 38 -1.88 -11.21 23.60
N PHE A 39 -2.80 -12.11 23.22
CA PHE A 39 -3.85 -11.80 22.25
C PHE A 39 -5.10 -11.24 22.93
N HIS A 40 -5.65 -10.17 22.38
CA HIS A 40 -6.97 -9.67 22.73
C HIS A 40 -7.70 -9.16 21.47
N PRO A 41 -8.93 -9.60 21.17
CA PRO A 41 -9.66 -9.27 19.93
C PRO A 41 -9.76 -7.77 19.62
N VAL A 42 -9.83 -6.93 20.66
CA VAL A 42 -9.95 -5.47 20.52
C VAL A 42 -8.65 -4.80 20.06
N ASN A 43 -7.48 -5.37 20.38
CA ASN A 43 -6.19 -4.68 20.23
C ASN A 43 -5.23 -5.41 19.29
N SER A 44 -5.42 -6.71 19.08
CA SER A 44 -4.44 -7.58 18.42
C SER A 44 -4.71 -7.83 16.94
N LEU A 45 -5.82 -7.35 16.41
CA LEU A 45 -6.16 -7.47 14.99
C LEU A 45 -6.25 -6.07 14.37
N PRO A 46 -5.24 -5.64 13.59
CA PRO A 46 -5.31 -4.37 12.89
C PRO A 46 -6.36 -4.45 11.78
N PHE A 47 -6.98 -3.30 11.49
CA PHE A 47 -7.90 -3.13 10.38
C PHE A 47 -7.17 -2.94 9.06
N ASP A 48 -7.91 -3.07 7.96
CA ASP A 48 -7.33 -3.16 6.62
C ASP A 48 -7.88 -2.06 5.71
N LEU A 49 -7.01 -1.22 5.16
CA LEU A 49 -7.43 -0.07 4.37
C LEU A 49 -8.18 -0.51 3.10
N MET A 50 -7.69 -1.55 2.41
CA MET A 50 -8.32 -2.05 1.19
C MET A 50 -9.75 -2.52 1.48
N HIS A 51 -9.93 -3.41 2.45
CA HIS A 51 -11.22 -4.00 2.75
C HIS A 51 -12.19 -2.98 3.35
N ASP A 52 -11.73 -2.15 4.28
CA ASP A 52 -12.60 -1.19 4.97
C ASP A 52 -13.02 -0.07 4.03
N PHE A 53 -12.07 0.53 3.30
CA PHE A 53 -12.34 1.66 2.45
C PHE A 53 -12.65 1.24 1.02
N ALA A 54 -11.71 0.62 0.33
CA ALA A 54 -11.88 0.35 -1.11
C ALA A 54 -13.02 -0.63 -1.40
N GLU A 55 -13.23 -1.65 -0.57
CA GLU A 55 -14.35 -2.58 -0.70
C GLU A 55 -15.58 -2.23 0.14
N GLY A 56 -15.54 -1.14 0.90
CA GLY A 56 -16.59 -0.79 1.86
C GLY A 56 -17.04 0.64 1.76
N VAL A 57 -16.29 1.53 2.39
CA VAL A 57 -16.69 2.93 2.59
C VAL A 57 -16.65 3.73 1.28
N TYR A 58 -15.67 3.53 0.40
CA TYR A 58 -15.60 4.20 -0.90
C TYR A 58 -16.83 3.95 -1.77
N PRO A 59 -17.21 2.69 -2.10
CA PRO A 59 -18.35 2.46 -2.98
C PRO A 59 -19.64 3.03 -2.40
N LEU A 60 -19.81 3.00 -1.08
CA LEU A 60 -20.95 3.58 -0.37
C LEU A 60 -21.05 5.10 -0.57
N VAL A 61 -19.95 5.82 -0.31
CA VAL A 61 -19.89 7.28 -0.40
C VAL A 61 -19.95 7.73 -1.86
N LEU A 62 -19.25 7.05 -2.76
CA LEU A 62 -19.33 7.29 -4.21
C LEU A 62 -20.76 7.17 -4.72
N LEU A 63 -21.46 6.11 -4.34
CA LEU A 63 -22.84 5.88 -4.76
C LEU A 63 -23.77 7.00 -4.29
N ALA A 64 -23.63 7.45 -3.04
CA ALA A 64 -24.44 8.53 -2.48
C ALA A 64 -24.27 9.84 -3.27
N ILE A 65 -23.02 10.23 -3.54
CA ILE A 65 -22.71 11.47 -4.26
C ILE A 65 -23.21 11.41 -5.70
N LEU A 66 -22.98 10.30 -6.40
CA LEU A 66 -23.40 10.16 -7.79
C LEU A 66 -24.92 10.11 -7.94
N LYS A 67 -25.62 9.49 -6.98
CA LYS A 67 -27.09 9.49 -6.94
C LYS A 67 -27.64 10.90 -6.73
N GLU A 68 -27.09 11.62 -5.76
CA GLU A 68 -27.54 12.99 -5.47
C GLU A 68 -27.25 13.95 -6.61
N ALA A 69 -26.06 13.87 -7.22
CA ALA A 69 -25.71 14.67 -8.39
C ALA A 69 -26.71 14.47 -9.55
N SER A 70 -27.20 13.24 -9.72
CA SER A 70 -28.21 12.92 -10.72
C SER A 70 -29.60 13.41 -10.33
N SER A 71 -30.03 13.18 -9.08
CA SER A 71 -31.37 13.60 -8.61
C SER A 71 -31.54 15.11 -8.55
N ARG A 72 -30.45 15.87 -8.31
CA ARG A 72 -30.42 17.33 -8.35
C ARG A 72 -30.17 17.91 -9.75
N HIS A 73 -30.13 17.06 -10.78
CA HIS A 73 -29.83 17.47 -12.17
C HIS A 73 -28.50 18.23 -12.32
N ILE A 74 -27.52 17.95 -11.45
CA ILE A 74 -26.16 18.50 -11.55
C ILE A 74 -25.43 17.83 -12.72
N LEU A 75 -25.48 16.50 -12.77
CA LEU A 75 -24.91 15.68 -13.84
C LEU A 75 -25.82 14.49 -14.12
N THR A 76 -26.10 14.22 -15.39
CA THR A 76 -26.80 13.00 -15.79
C THR A 76 -25.86 11.80 -15.68
N TYR A 77 -26.41 10.59 -15.50
CA TYR A 77 -25.61 9.38 -15.49
C TYR A 77 -24.83 9.16 -16.80
N ALA A 78 -25.41 9.52 -17.94
CA ALA A 78 -24.72 9.49 -19.22
C ALA A 78 -23.50 10.41 -19.23
N LYS A 79 -23.60 11.63 -18.65
CA LYS A 79 -22.47 12.55 -18.57
C LYS A 79 -21.39 12.08 -17.59
N ILE A 80 -21.80 11.47 -16.47
CA ILE A 80 -20.85 10.84 -15.53
C ILE A 80 -20.07 9.73 -16.23
N GLU A 81 -20.76 8.84 -16.93
CA GLU A 81 -20.13 7.74 -17.69
C GLU A 81 -19.17 8.27 -18.77
N GLU A 82 -19.64 9.20 -19.59
CA GLU A 82 -18.86 9.84 -20.66
C GLU A 82 -17.56 10.45 -20.10
N ARG A 83 -17.64 11.23 -19.01
CA ARG A 83 -16.48 11.91 -18.43
C ARG A 83 -15.48 10.92 -17.81
N ILE A 84 -15.96 9.90 -17.08
CA ILE A 84 -15.08 8.87 -16.52
C ILE A 84 -14.36 8.10 -17.63
N GLN A 85 -15.03 7.82 -18.75
CA GLN A 85 -14.44 7.09 -19.87
C GLN A 85 -13.46 7.92 -20.70
N SER A 86 -13.79 9.18 -20.97
CA SER A 86 -12.99 10.09 -21.81
C SER A 86 -11.84 10.77 -21.07
N PHE A 87 -11.84 10.75 -19.72
CA PHE A 87 -10.76 11.33 -18.93
C PHE A 87 -9.39 10.71 -19.28
N GLN A 88 -8.39 11.57 -19.43
CA GLN A 88 -7.02 11.16 -19.68
C GLN A 88 -6.32 10.85 -18.35
N TYR A 89 -6.28 9.56 -18.00
CA TYR A 89 -5.62 9.10 -16.78
C TYR A 89 -4.10 9.18 -16.92
N GLY A 90 -3.44 9.80 -15.93
CA GLY A 90 -1.98 9.86 -15.88
C GLY A 90 -1.33 8.50 -15.68
N VAL A 91 0.00 8.43 -15.85
CA VAL A 91 0.80 7.18 -15.80
C VAL A 91 0.52 6.34 -14.54
N ASN A 92 0.32 6.99 -13.40
CA ASN A 92 0.05 6.33 -12.12
C ASN A 92 -1.36 5.72 -12.00
N ASP A 93 -2.34 6.25 -12.73
CA ASP A 93 -3.74 5.84 -12.65
C ASP A 93 -4.20 5.05 -13.88
N ALA A 94 -3.45 5.07 -14.98
CA ALA A 94 -3.79 4.45 -16.25
C ALA A 94 -4.10 2.94 -16.13
N LYS A 95 -3.31 2.21 -15.34
CA LYS A 95 -3.54 0.77 -15.07
C LYS A 95 -4.77 0.50 -14.21
N ASN A 96 -5.24 1.51 -13.48
CA ASN A 96 -6.35 1.44 -12.53
C ASN A 96 -7.57 2.22 -13.01
N LYS A 97 -7.71 2.43 -14.33
CA LYS A 97 -8.86 3.11 -14.91
C LYS A 97 -10.17 2.47 -14.38
N PRO A 98 -11.09 3.27 -13.81
CA PRO A 98 -12.36 2.78 -13.31
C PRO A 98 -13.17 2.09 -14.41
N PRO A 99 -13.88 1.00 -14.12
CA PRO A 99 -14.79 0.41 -15.08
C PRO A 99 -16.01 1.32 -15.28
N ILE A 100 -16.79 1.00 -16.32
CA ILE A 100 -18.00 1.74 -16.68
C ILE A 100 -19.00 1.74 -15.50
N ILE A 101 -19.32 2.92 -14.96
CA ILE A 101 -20.36 3.08 -13.94
C ILE A 101 -21.72 3.21 -14.65
N ARG A 102 -22.34 2.06 -14.91
CA ARG A 102 -23.66 2.00 -15.54
C ARG A 102 -24.77 2.40 -14.57
N ILE A 103 -25.88 2.91 -15.10
CA ILE A 103 -27.09 3.27 -14.34
C ILE A 103 -27.56 2.12 -13.43
N LYS A 104 -27.54 0.88 -13.95
CA LYS A 104 -27.93 -0.33 -13.18
C LYS A 104 -27.09 -0.55 -11.92
N HIS A 105 -25.83 -0.15 -11.91
CA HIS A 105 -24.94 -0.26 -10.75
C HIS A 105 -25.39 0.70 -9.65
N LEU A 106 -25.83 1.90 -10.06
CA LEU A 106 -26.33 2.93 -9.15
C LEU A 106 -27.72 2.54 -8.62
N ALA A 107 -28.59 1.99 -9.46
CA ALA A 107 -29.89 1.47 -9.06
C ALA A 107 -29.77 0.32 -8.03
N ASN A 108 -28.87 -0.64 -8.28
CA ASN A 108 -28.66 -1.81 -7.41
C ASN A 108 -27.79 -1.51 -6.18
N GLY A 109 -27.32 -0.28 -6.02
CA GLY A 109 -26.55 0.15 -4.87
C GLY A 109 -25.13 -0.42 -4.77
N HIS A 110 -24.52 -0.79 -5.90
CA HIS A 110 -23.20 -1.42 -5.93
C HIS A 110 -22.31 -0.86 -7.05
N ILE A 111 -21.12 -0.39 -6.71
CA ILE A 111 -20.12 0.06 -7.69
C ILE A 111 -19.16 -1.09 -8.03
N VAL A 112 -19.11 -1.43 -9.32
CA VAL A 112 -18.21 -2.48 -9.86
C VAL A 112 -16.77 -1.96 -9.94
N GLY A 113 -15.80 -2.86 -9.78
CA GLY A 113 -14.37 -2.59 -9.96
C GLY A 113 -13.50 -3.19 -8.87
N SER A 114 -12.20 -3.33 -9.14
CA SER A 114 -11.21 -3.68 -8.12
C SER A 114 -11.07 -2.58 -7.06
N ALA A 115 -10.43 -2.90 -5.93
CA ALA A 115 -10.10 -1.93 -4.89
C ALA A 115 -9.35 -0.72 -5.47
N SER A 116 -8.30 -0.96 -6.27
CA SER A 116 -7.50 0.10 -6.90
C SER A 116 -8.30 0.97 -7.87
N GLN A 117 -9.25 0.38 -8.61
CA GLN A 117 -10.14 1.13 -9.51
C GLN A 117 -11.12 2.03 -8.74
N LYS A 118 -11.67 1.55 -7.63
CA LYS A 118 -12.55 2.34 -6.74
C LYS A 118 -11.78 3.48 -6.08
N MET A 119 -10.55 3.22 -5.64
CA MET A 119 -9.67 4.26 -5.10
C MET A 119 -9.32 5.31 -6.18
N CYS A 120 -9.06 4.88 -7.41
CA CYS A 120 -8.77 5.77 -8.54
C CYS A 120 -9.91 6.78 -8.77
N ILE A 121 -11.14 6.30 -8.97
CA ILE A 121 -12.28 7.20 -9.16
C ILE A 121 -12.52 8.08 -7.93
N PHE A 122 -12.42 7.53 -6.72
CA PHE A 122 -12.63 8.29 -5.48
C PHE A 122 -11.65 9.47 -5.36
N LYS A 123 -10.38 9.26 -5.71
CA LYS A 123 -9.37 10.33 -5.70
C LYS A 123 -9.62 11.39 -6.77
N LEU A 124 -10.08 10.98 -7.95
CA LEU A 124 -10.18 11.84 -9.14
C LEU A 124 -11.53 12.54 -9.31
N ILE A 125 -12.55 12.26 -8.47
CA ILE A 125 -13.85 12.95 -8.51
C ILE A 125 -13.75 14.47 -8.65
N PRO A 126 -12.92 15.21 -7.88
CA PRO A 126 -12.87 16.68 -7.96
C PRO A 126 -12.43 17.20 -9.32
N ILE A 127 -11.74 16.36 -10.09
CA ILE A 127 -11.20 16.73 -11.40
C ILE A 127 -12.18 16.28 -12.49
N ILE A 128 -12.61 15.02 -12.45
CA ILE A 128 -13.49 14.42 -13.47
C ILE A 128 -14.91 15.00 -13.40
N LEU A 129 -15.42 15.17 -12.18
CA LEU A 129 -16.81 15.54 -11.88
C LEU A 129 -16.86 16.83 -11.04
N HIS A 130 -16.09 17.85 -11.45
CA HIS A 130 -15.95 19.12 -10.74
C HIS A 130 -17.31 19.83 -10.47
N ASP A 131 -18.31 19.64 -11.32
CA ASP A 131 -19.64 20.27 -11.17
C ASP A 131 -20.32 19.88 -9.84
N ILE A 132 -20.00 18.70 -9.30
CA ILE A 132 -20.50 18.23 -8.01
C ILE A 132 -19.94 19.08 -6.87
N LEU A 133 -18.74 19.64 -7.05
CA LEU A 133 -18.09 20.52 -6.08
C LEU A 133 -18.63 21.95 -6.20
N ASP A 134 -18.88 22.42 -7.43
CA ASP A 134 -19.40 23.76 -7.69
C ASP A 134 -20.86 23.91 -7.23
N ARG A 135 -21.64 22.83 -7.30
CA ARG A 135 -23.03 22.76 -6.86
C ARG A 135 -23.16 21.73 -5.74
N PRO A 136 -22.69 22.03 -4.52
CA PRO A 136 -22.61 21.05 -3.45
C PRO A 136 -23.99 20.59 -2.98
N GLY A 137 -24.21 19.28 -3.06
CA GLY A 137 -25.33 18.61 -2.41
C GLY A 137 -25.06 18.29 -0.94
N ASP A 138 -26.00 17.62 -0.29
CA ASP A 138 -25.88 17.23 1.09
C ASP A 138 -24.88 16.08 1.30
N THR A 139 -24.53 15.31 0.29
CA THR A 139 -23.58 14.19 0.44
C THR A 139 -22.13 14.62 0.22
N LEU A 140 -21.87 15.83 -0.26
CA LEU A 140 -20.50 16.28 -0.56
C LEU A 140 -19.65 16.43 0.70
N ASP A 141 -20.22 16.82 1.83
CA ASP A 141 -19.46 16.99 3.07
C ASP A 141 -18.97 15.64 3.65
N ILE A 142 -19.73 14.56 3.46
CA ILE A 142 -19.31 13.18 3.74
C ILE A 142 -18.06 12.85 2.93
N TYR A 143 -18.10 13.13 1.63
CA TYR A 143 -16.99 12.91 0.72
C TYR A 143 -15.74 13.68 1.12
N VAL A 144 -15.88 14.98 1.39
CA VAL A 144 -14.78 15.85 1.79
C VAL A 144 -14.19 15.41 3.12
N CYS A 145 -15.03 15.04 4.08
CA CYS A 145 -14.58 14.52 5.38
C CYS A 145 -13.80 13.21 5.20
N LEU A 146 -14.33 12.29 4.40
CA LEU A 146 -13.66 11.02 4.11
C LEU A 146 -12.33 11.23 3.39
N ARG A 147 -12.26 12.11 2.39
CA ARG A 147 -10.99 12.44 1.72
C ARG A 147 -9.92 12.91 2.70
N LYS A 148 -10.28 13.75 3.68
CA LYS A 148 -9.34 14.21 4.71
C LYS A 148 -8.83 13.03 5.56
N ILE A 149 -9.72 12.14 5.98
CA ILE A 149 -9.35 10.91 6.70
C ILE A 149 -8.35 10.09 5.87
N ILE A 150 -8.72 9.75 4.63
CA ILE A 150 -7.89 8.96 3.72
C ILE A 150 -6.52 9.57 3.48
N SER A 151 -6.44 10.89 3.32
CA SER A 151 -5.15 11.57 3.12
C SER A 151 -4.18 11.34 4.28
N ILE A 152 -4.69 11.23 5.50
CA ILE A 152 -3.90 10.91 6.70
C ILE A 152 -3.58 9.41 6.72
N LEU A 153 -4.57 8.55 6.47
CA LEU A 153 -4.41 7.09 6.59
C LEU A 153 -3.42 6.49 5.58
N TYR A 154 -3.32 7.05 4.38
CA TYR A 154 -2.37 6.59 3.35
C TYR A 154 -0.96 7.19 3.51
N CYS A 155 -0.70 7.97 4.55
CA CYS A 155 0.66 8.45 4.83
C CYS A 155 1.55 7.30 5.33
N THR A 156 2.70 7.09 4.69
CA THR A 156 3.68 6.07 5.08
C THR A 156 4.37 6.39 6.41
N LYS A 157 4.44 7.67 6.77
CA LYS A 157 4.97 8.17 8.04
C LYS A 157 3.94 9.09 8.67
N MET A 158 3.64 8.89 9.95
CA MET A 158 2.60 9.65 10.63
C MET A 158 3.08 10.18 11.98
N ARG A 159 2.74 11.45 12.27
CA ARG A 159 3.02 12.08 13.56
C ARG A 159 1.91 11.73 14.55
N ARG A 160 2.27 11.34 15.78
CA ARG A 160 1.29 11.04 16.84
C ARG A 160 0.39 12.23 17.19
N SER A 161 0.88 13.47 17.02
CA SER A 161 0.10 14.69 17.22
C SER A 161 -1.09 14.85 16.28
N TRP A 162 -1.16 14.08 15.18
CA TRP A 162 -2.30 14.09 14.26
C TRP A 162 -3.46 13.21 14.74
N LEU A 163 -3.23 12.30 15.70
CA LEU A 163 -4.23 11.35 16.16
C LEU A 163 -5.49 12.00 16.74
N PRO A 164 -5.40 13.07 17.57
CA PRO A 164 -6.60 13.76 18.06
C PRO A 164 -7.43 14.35 16.91
N TYR A 165 -6.76 14.96 15.92
CA TYR A 165 -7.43 15.51 14.75
C TYR A 165 -8.08 14.41 13.91
N LEU A 166 -7.40 13.28 13.70
CA LEU A 166 -7.97 12.12 13.03
C LEU A 166 -9.20 11.59 13.78
N ALA A 167 -9.18 11.53 15.11
CA ALA A 167 -10.33 11.11 15.92
C ALA A 167 -11.52 12.06 15.78
N THR A 168 -11.30 13.37 15.71
CA THR A 168 -12.35 14.35 15.41
C THR A 168 -12.93 14.12 14.01
N LEU A 169 -12.08 13.90 13.00
CA LEU A 169 -12.52 13.64 11.63
C LEU A 169 -13.33 12.34 11.52
N THR A 170 -12.89 11.24 12.11
CA THR A 170 -13.58 9.95 12.03
C THR A 170 -14.92 9.98 12.78
N THR A 171 -14.98 10.66 13.92
CA THR A 171 -16.25 10.90 14.65
C THR A 171 -17.21 11.75 13.82
N ARG A 172 -16.72 12.86 13.24
CA ARG A 172 -17.51 13.70 12.32
C ARG A 172 -18.03 12.88 11.14
N PHE A 173 -17.19 12.07 10.52
CA PHE A 173 -17.58 11.21 9.41
C PHE A 173 -18.70 10.25 9.80
N GLN A 174 -18.59 9.59 10.95
CA GLN A 174 -19.65 8.72 11.47
C GLN A 174 -20.96 9.50 11.66
N SER A 175 -20.93 10.68 12.28
CA SER A 175 -22.12 11.51 12.48
C SER A 175 -22.75 11.91 11.14
N LEU A 176 -21.96 12.30 10.15
CA LEU A 176 -22.46 12.63 8.81
C LEU A 176 -23.11 11.43 8.13
N MET A 177 -22.50 10.23 8.25
CA MET A 177 -23.08 8.99 7.73
C MET A 177 -24.43 8.67 8.38
N VAL A 178 -24.53 8.77 9.71
CA VAL A 178 -25.78 8.51 10.43
C VAL A 178 -26.87 9.52 10.07
N ASN A 179 -26.53 10.81 10.01
CA ASN A 179 -27.52 11.87 9.81
C ASN A 179 -28.01 11.95 8.36
N ARG A 180 -27.12 11.76 7.38
CA ARG A 180 -27.44 11.97 5.96
C ARG A 180 -27.70 10.68 5.20
N LEU A 181 -27.17 9.54 5.67
CA LEU A 181 -27.29 8.22 5.04
C LEU A 181 -27.64 7.13 6.08
N PRO A 182 -28.73 7.28 6.86
CA PRO A 182 -29.05 6.40 7.99
C PRO A 182 -29.20 4.91 7.59
N ASN A 183 -29.70 4.63 6.39
CA ASN A 183 -29.90 3.28 5.88
C ASN A 183 -28.62 2.61 5.36
N ASN A 184 -27.48 3.32 5.40
CA ASN A 184 -26.22 2.90 4.80
C ASN A 184 -25.09 2.77 5.83
N VAL A 185 -25.41 2.78 7.13
CA VAL A 185 -24.42 2.63 8.20
C VAL A 185 -24.03 1.14 8.37
N ILE A 186 -23.01 0.72 7.62
CA ILE A 186 -22.46 -0.64 7.66
C ILE A 186 -21.34 -0.77 8.71
N PRO A 187 -20.97 -1.99 9.15
CA PRO A 187 -19.87 -2.19 10.11
C PRO A 187 -18.56 -1.49 9.73
N LYS A 188 -18.22 -1.45 8.44
CA LYS A 188 -17.01 -0.76 7.94
C LYS A 188 -17.01 0.74 8.23
N VAL A 189 -18.17 1.39 8.30
CA VAL A 189 -18.29 2.81 8.72
C VAL A 189 -17.91 2.97 10.19
N HIS A 190 -18.29 2.01 11.05
CA HIS A 190 -17.85 2.00 12.44
C HIS A 190 -16.34 1.75 12.55
N PHE A 191 -15.77 0.86 11.73
CA PHE A 191 -14.33 0.60 11.75
C PHE A 191 -13.49 1.85 11.50
N VAL A 192 -13.94 2.77 10.64
CA VAL A 192 -13.30 4.08 10.42
C VAL A 192 -13.05 4.82 11.74
N THR A 193 -13.94 4.69 12.73
CA THR A 193 -13.82 5.38 14.02
C THR A 193 -12.75 4.83 14.94
N GLU A 194 -12.29 3.61 14.70
CA GLU A 194 -11.27 2.94 15.51
C GLU A 194 -9.84 3.20 15.01
N TYR A 195 -9.68 3.67 13.76
CA TYR A 195 -8.36 3.93 13.16
C TYR A 195 -7.43 4.80 14.02
N PRO A 196 -7.86 5.88 14.70
CA PRO A 196 -6.98 6.65 15.57
C PRO A 196 -6.34 5.79 16.67
N CYS A 197 -7.12 4.90 17.29
CA CYS A 197 -6.66 4.00 18.34
C CYS A 197 -5.73 2.92 17.76
N LEU A 198 -6.10 2.35 16.62
CA LEU A 198 -5.30 1.31 15.95
C LEU A 198 -3.93 1.83 15.51
N ILE A 199 -3.86 3.05 15.01
CA ILE A 199 -2.59 3.64 14.58
C ILE A 199 -1.72 4.00 15.79
N ALA A 200 -2.31 4.41 16.91
CA ALA A 200 -1.56 4.63 18.15
C ALA A 200 -0.83 3.36 18.60
N MET A 201 -1.45 2.18 18.40
CA MET A 201 -0.91 0.88 18.81
C MET A 201 0.03 0.26 17.77
N ASN A 202 -0.32 0.33 16.48
CA ASN A 202 0.33 -0.44 15.41
C ASN A 202 1.16 0.42 14.43
N GLY A 203 1.08 1.75 14.54
CA GLY A 203 1.69 2.66 13.58
C GLY A 203 0.87 2.83 12.29
N PRO A 204 1.44 3.41 11.23
CA PRO A 204 0.72 3.78 10.01
C PRO A 204 0.03 2.58 9.32
N PRO A 205 -1.23 2.70 8.87
CA PRO A 205 -1.98 1.57 8.33
C PRO A 205 -1.42 0.96 7.05
N THR A 206 -0.70 1.74 6.26
CA THR A 206 -0.02 1.25 5.06
C THR A 206 1.01 0.16 5.35
N GLY A 207 1.50 0.07 6.59
CA GLY A 207 2.47 -0.95 7.00
C GLY A 207 1.87 -2.35 7.24
N TYR A 208 0.55 -2.44 7.44
CA TYR A 208 -0.15 -3.69 7.73
C TYR A 208 -1.35 -3.94 6.80
N ASP A 209 -1.45 -3.19 5.70
CA ASP A 209 -2.45 -3.40 4.65
C ASP A 209 -2.23 -4.74 3.93
N CYS A 210 -3.32 -5.45 3.66
CA CYS A 210 -3.34 -6.77 3.05
C CYS A 210 -3.30 -6.76 1.52
N ASP A 211 -3.35 -5.59 0.88
CA ASP A 211 -3.24 -5.40 -0.58
C ASP A 211 -2.14 -6.28 -1.22
N ARG A 212 -0.96 -6.37 -0.60
CA ARG A 212 0.18 -7.14 -1.12
C ARG A 212 0.00 -8.65 -0.95
N PHE A 213 -0.60 -9.08 0.16
CA PHE A 213 -0.88 -10.50 0.42
C PHE A 213 -1.98 -10.99 -0.53
N GLU A 214 -3.04 -10.20 -0.70
CA GLU A 214 -4.11 -10.41 -1.68
C GLU A 214 -3.57 -10.54 -3.11
N GLY A 215 -2.72 -9.59 -3.52
CA GLY A 215 -2.06 -9.61 -4.83
C GLY A 215 -1.21 -10.86 -5.06
N LYS A 216 -0.54 -11.37 -4.02
CA LYS A 216 0.26 -12.61 -4.11
C LYS A 216 -0.61 -13.83 -4.38
N HIS A 217 -1.86 -13.87 -3.89
CA HIS A 217 -2.78 -14.97 -4.17
C HIS A 217 -3.11 -15.12 -5.65
N LEU A 218 -3.05 -14.04 -6.45
CA LEU A 218 -3.30 -14.11 -7.89
C LEU A 218 -2.36 -15.08 -8.61
N TYR A 219 -1.08 -15.10 -8.24
CA TYR A 219 -0.10 -16.05 -8.79
C TYR A 219 -0.55 -17.50 -8.57
N PHE A 220 -0.96 -17.83 -7.35
CA PHE A 220 -1.39 -19.17 -6.99
C PHE A 220 -2.70 -19.56 -7.68
N LYS A 221 -3.68 -18.65 -7.75
CA LYS A 221 -4.95 -18.85 -8.45
C LYS A 221 -4.72 -19.16 -9.93
N GLN A 222 -3.90 -18.35 -10.61
CA GLN A 222 -3.56 -18.56 -12.02
C GLN A 222 -2.82 -19.87 -12.25
N LEU A 223 -1.86 -20.21 -11.38
CA LEU A 223 -1.11 -21.44 -11.48
C LEU A 223 -2.00 -22.67 -11.28
N ALA A 224 -2.93 -22.63 -10.31
CA ALA A 224 -3.86 -23.72 -10.06
C ALA A 224 -4.71 -24.01 -11.31
N ILE A 225 -5.28 -22.97 -11.92
CA ILE A 225 -6.07 -23.07 -13.15
C ILE A 225 -5.24 -23.62 -14.32
N ARG A 226 -4.02 -23.11 -14.52
CA ARG A 226 -3.15 -23.49 -15.65
C ARG A 226 -2.47 -24.84 -15.48
N SER A 227 -2.36 -25.36 -14.26
CA SER A 227 -1.67 -26.61 -13.99
C SER A 227 -2.44 -27.83 -14.50
N PHE A 228 -3.78 -27.71 -14.64
CA PHE A 228 -4.71 -28.80 -14.97
C PHE A 228 -4.48 -30.09 -14.15
N SER A 229 -3.82 -29.97 -12.99
CA SER A 229 -3.42 -31.07 -12.13
C SER A 229 -4.12 -30.94 -10.79
N PHE A 230 -5.11 -31.81 -10.57
CA PHE A 230 -5.90 -31.84 -9.35
C PHE A 230 -5.33 -32.79 -8.29
N LYS A 231 -4.21 -33.45 -8.59
CA LYS A 231 -3.53 -34.35 -7.64
C LYS A 231 -2.62 -33.53 -6.74
N ASN A 232 -3.03 -33.40 -5.48
CA ASN A 232 -2.35 -32.59 -4.45
C ASN A 232 -1.98 -31.16 -4.93
N PRO A 233 -2.98 -30.30 -5.21
CA PRO A 233 -2.74 -28.93 -5.66
C PRO A 233 -1.82 -28.11 -4.73
N PRO A 234 -1.93 -28.19 -3.38
CA PRO A 234 -1.03 -27.46 -2.48
C PRO A 234 0.45 -27.77 -2.73
N LEU A 235 0.80 -29.06 -2.92
CA LEU A 235 2.19 -29.47 -3.19
C LEU A 235 2.69 -28.88 -4.51
N THR A 236 1.87 -28.95 -5.57
CA THR A 236 2.21 -28.40 -6.89
C THR A 236 2.43 -26.89 -6.82
N LEU A 237 1.53 -26.16 -6.16
CA LEU A 237 1.61 -24.71 -5.96
C LEU A 237 2.87 -24.33 -5.17
N ALA A 238 3.16 -25.05 -4.07
CA ALA A 238 4.33 -24.81 -3.24
C ALA A 238 5.64 -25.04 -4.01
N LYS A 239 5.77 -26.17 -4.73
CA LYS A 239 6.97 -26.48 -5.53
C LYS A 239 7.22 -25.45 -6.62
N ARG A 240 6.18 -25.10 -7.40
CA ARG A 240 6.28 -24.09 -8.46
C ARG A 240 6.64 -22.70 -7.89
N HIS A 241 6.06 -22.34 -6.74
CA HIS A 241 6.43 -21.10 -6.06
C HIS A 241 7.89 -21.11 -5.61
N GLN A 242 8.36 -22.19 -4.97
CA GLN A 242 9.76 -22.34 -4.55
C GLN A 242 10.71 -22.23 -5.74
N LEU A 243 10.46 -22.95 -6.84
CA LEU A 243 11.28 -22.84 -8.05
C LEU A 243 11.30 -21.43 -8.63
N ARG A 244 10.15 -20.73 -8.63
CA ARG A 244 10.09 -19.33 -9.06
C ARG A 244 10.89 -18.42 -8.13
N GLN A 245 10.84 -18.62 -6.82
CA GLN A 245 11.65 -17.86 -5.87
C GLN A 245 13.14 -18.12 -6.10
N CYS A 246 13.56 -19.39 -6.26
CA CYS A 246 14.95 -19.72 -6.59
C CYS A 246 15.42 -19.02 -7.86
N LEU A 247 14.61 -19.01 -8.92
CA LEU A 247 14.94 -18.32 -10.17
C LEU A 247 15.06 -16.79 -9.99
N LEU A 248 14.14 -16.17 -9.25
CA LEU A 248 14.18 -14.73 -8.98
C LEU A 248 15.40 -14.38 -8.13
N LEU A 249 15.69 -15.16 -7.09
CA LEU A 249 16.84 -14.98 -6.21
C LEU A 249 18.17 -15.36 -6.88
N SER A 250 18.18 -16.20 -7.92
CA SER A 250 19.38 -16.46 -8.73
C SER A 250 19.62 -15.38 -9.78
N ASN A 251 18.61 -14.59 -10.12
CA ASN A 251 18.72 -13.55 -11.11
C ASN A 251 19.28 -12.28 -10.46
N LYS A 252 20.51 -11.91 -10.81
CA LYS A 252 21.26 -10.78 -10.25
C LYS A 252 20.53 -9.44 -10.37
N SER A 253 19.72 -9.27 -11.43
CA SER A 253 18.85 -8.09 -11.62
C SER A 253 17.81 -7.90 -10.50
N PHE A 254 17.46 -8.95 -9.76
CA PHE A 254 16.51 -8.86 -8.65
C PHE A 254 17.06 -8.11 -7.43
N TYR A 255 18.38 -8.10 -7.25
CA TYR A 255 19.05 -7.40 -6.15
C TYR A 255 19.53 -5.99 -6.51
N ASN A 256 19.31 -5.52 -7.74
CA ASN A 256 19.92 -4.29 -8.26
C ASN A 256 21.43 -4.21 -7.99
N ILE A 257 22.13 -5.35 -8.03
CA ILE A 257 23.59 -5.35 -7.94
C ILE A 257 24.09 -4.89 -9.32
N THR A 258 24.46 -3.63 -9.42
CA THR A 258 25.05 -2.98 -10.62
C THR A 258 26.55 -3.15 -10.69
N ASP A 259 27.17 -3.48 -9.55
CA ASP A 259 28.62 -3.45 -9.37
C ASP A 259 29.18 -4.86 -9.21
N GLU A 260 30.06 -5.25 -10.13
CA GLU A 260 30.69 -6.58 -10.11
C GLU A 260 32.17 -6.51 -10.48
N THR A 261 33.00 -7.19 -9.70
CA THR A 261 34.41 -7.46 -10.00
C THR A 261 34.60 -8.92 -10.42
N THR A 262 35.58 -9.20 -11.28
CA THR A 262 36.04 -10.57 -11.52
C THR A 262 37.46 -10.76 -11.02
N TRP A 263 37.65 -11.76 -10.15
CA TRP A 263 38.90 -12.07 -9.44
C TRP A 263 39.39 -10.90 -8.59
N GLU A 264 39.32 -11.02 -7.27
CA GLU A 264 39.77 -9.97 -6.34
C GLU A 264 41.00 -10.44 -5.57
N LYS A 265 41.98 -9.54 -5.46
CA LYS A 265 43.10 -9.71 -4.53
C LYS A 265 43.31 -8.40 -3.78
N THR A 266 43.26 -8.44 -2.46
CA THR A 266 43.68 -7.31 -1.63
C THR A 266 45.19 -7.15 -1.74
N ILE A 267 45.63 -5.94 -2.08
CA ILE A 267 47.04 -5.59 -2.23
C ILE A 267 47.45 -4.66 -1.10
N GLN A 268 48.64 -4.87 -0.54
CA GLN A 268 49.23 -3.92 0.41
C GLN A 268 49.87 -2.74 -0.33
N HIS A 269 49.84 -1.53 0.25
CA HIS A 269 50.43 -0.34 -0.39
C HIS A 269 51.86 -0.56 -0.91
N SER A 270 52.68 -1.32 -0.17
CA SER A 270 54.06 -1.67 -0.51
C SER A 270 54.22 -2.55 -1.75
N GLU A 271 53.17 -3.27 -2.16
CA GLU A 271 53.16 -4.17 -3.31
C GLU A 271 52.80 -3.44 -4.63
N LEU A 272 52.37 -2.19 -4.55
CA LEU A 272 52.11 -1.33 -5.71
C LEU A 272 53.43 -0.86 -6.33
N SER A 273 53.44 -0.51 -7.62
CA SER A 273 54.65 0.04 -8.25
C SER A 273 55.03 1.40 -7.61
N LEU A 274 56.33 1.71 -7.58
CA LEU A 274 56.83 2.98 -7.01
C LEU A 274 56.19 4.23 -7.63
N GLN A 275 55.84 4.16 -8.93
CA GLN A 275 55.14 5.24 -9.62
C GLN A 275 53.71 5.43 -9.07
N VAL A 276 52.98 4.33 -8.88
CA VAL A 276 51.63 4.37 -8.30
C VAL A 276 51.72 4.89 -6.87
N GLN A 277 52.58 4.31 -6.03
CA GLN A 277 52.73 4.73 -4.62
C GLN A 277 53.00 6.24 -4.46
N ARG A 278 53.87 6.83 -5.29
CA ARG A 278 54.11 8.28 -5.28
C ARG A 278 52.85 9.07 -5.59
N LEU A 279 52.14 8.65 -6.62
CA LEU A 279 50.91 9.30 -7.07
C LEU A 279 49.79 9.19 -6.02
N LEU A 280 49.73 8.09 -5.27
CA LEU A 280 48.74 7.93 -4.18
C LEU A 280 49.06 8.81 -2.98
N ASN A 281 50.34 8.93 -2.64
CA ASN A 281 50.83 9.81 -1.59
C ASN A 281 50.57 11.29 -1.94
N GLU A 282 50.84 11.70 -3.18
CA GLU A 282 50.58 13.06 -3.67
C GLU A 282 49.10 13.45 -3.62
N ASN A 283 48.19 12.48 -3.79
CA ASN A 283 46.75 12.70 -3.74
C ASN A 283 46.14 12.45 -2.34
N GLY A 284 46.95 12.08 -1.34
CA GLY A 284 46.50 11.88 0.05
C GLY A 284 45.63 10.64 0.27
N ILE A 285 45.79 9.58 -0.54
CA ILE A 285 44.93 8.38 -0.53
C ILE A 285 45.70 7.12 -0.08
N ALA A 286 46.92 7.29 0.44
CA ALA A 286 47.85 6.21 0.75
C ALA A 286 47.36 5.18 1.81
N GLU A 287 46.43 5.59 2.69
CA GLU A 287 45.94 4.77 3.80
C GLU A 287 44.71 3.89 3.46
N LEU A 288 44.26 3.85 2.21
CA LEU A 288 43.11 3.03 1.82
C LEU A 288 43.46 1.55 1.58
N THR A 289 42.42 0.71 1.59
CA THR A 289 42.52 -0.70 1.18
C THR A 289 42.48 -0.80 -0.34
N TYR A 290 43.49 -1.44 -0.94
CA TYR A 290 43.60 -1.60 -2.39
C TYR A 290 43.14 -2.99 -2.84
N ILE A 291 42.36 -3.04 -3.92
CA ILE A 291 41.86 -4.28 -4.51
C ILE A 291 42.27 -4.33 -5.98
N GLU A 292 43.01 -5.37 -6.35
CA GLU A 292 43.24 -5.73 -7.75
C GLU A 292 42.02 -6.48 -8.28
N CYS A 293 41.56 -6.11 -9.47
CA CYS A 293 40.56 -6.90 -10.18
C CYS A 293 40.85 -6.94 -11.68
N LYS A 294 40.45 -8.03 -12.35
CA LYS A 294 40.64 -8.17 -13.81
C LYS A 294 39.65 -7.32 -14.60
N THR A 295 38.43 -7.23 -14.12
CA THR A 295 37.37 -6.39 -14.68
C THR A 295 36.51 -5.84 -13.59
N ILE A 296 36.09 -4.60 -13.71
CA ILE A 296 35.05 -4.00 -12.87
C ILE A 296 33.89 -3.56 -13.78
N SER A 297 32.66 -3.91 -13.40
CA SER A 297 31.45 -3.42 -14.06
C SER A 297 30.76 -2.46 -13.09
N LEU A 298 30.53 -1.23 -13.51
CA LEU A 298 29.84 -0.18 -12.75
C LEU A 298 28.75 0.38 -13.64
N ASP A 299 27.50 0.40 -13.18
CA ASP A 299 26.34 0.93 -13.93
C ASP A 299 26.30 0.52 -15.42
N HIS A 300 26.51 -0.78 -15.66
CA HIS A 300 26.54 -1.41 -17.00
C HIS A 300 27.74 -1.06 -17.89
N VAL A 301 28.71 -0.31 -17.39
CA VAL A 301 30.00 -0.05 -18.06
C VAL A 301 31.04 -1.05 -17.55
N LYS A 302 31.54 -1.90 -18.46
CA LYS A 302 32.61 -2.86 -18.16
C LYS A 302 33.98 -2.24 -18.44
N ILE A 303 34.79 -2.11 -17.39
CA ILE A 303 36.16 -1.63 -17.45
C ILE A 303 37.08 -2.85 -17.37
N VAL A 304 37.97 -2.97 -18.36
CA VAL A 304 38.95 -4.06 -18.49
C VAL A 304 40.34 -3.46 -18.36
N GLN A 305 41.20 -4.12 -17.58
CA GLN A 305 42.55 -3.65 -17.28
C GLN A 305 43.40 -3.54 -18.54
N GLU A 306 43.68 -2.32 -19.01
CA GLU A 306 44.86 -2.06 -19.85
C GLU A 306 45.73 -0.88 -19.38
N SER A 307 45.25 0.15 -18.67
CA SER A 307 46.15 1.20 -18.11
C SER A 307 45.58 2.14 -17.02
N ALA A 308 44.42 1.85 -16.40
CA ALA A 308 43.75 2.81 -15.50
C ALA A 308 43.48 2.21 -14.11
N PHE A 309 43.90 2.92 -13.05
CA PHE A 309 43.59 2.61 -11.66
C PHE A 309 42.38 3.44 -11.19
N VAL A 310 41.48 2.82 -10.44
CA VAL A 310 40.28 3.46 -9.85
C VAL A 310 40.62 3.90 -8.42
N PHE A 311 40.51 5.20 -8.13
CA PHE A 311 41.02 5.76 -6.87
C PHE A 311 40.00 6.39 -5.92
N LYS A 312 38.70 6.38 -6.23
CA LYS A 312 37.70 6.95 -5.30
C LYS A 312 36.28 6.48 -5.59
N LEU A 313 35.58 6.07 -4.53
CA LEU A 313 34.14 6.28 -4.36
C LEU A 313 34.03 7.39 -3.32
N VAL A 314 33.86 8.64 -3.75
CA VAL A 314 33.48 9.70 -2.82
C VAL A 314 32.04 9.39 -2.43
N HIS A 315 31.74 9.35 -1.12
CA HIS A 315 30.41 9.02 -0.60
C HIS A 315 29.25 9.91 -1.10
N GLU A 316 29.50 10.87 -2.00
CA GLU A 316 28.51 11.80 -2.54
C GLU A 316 28.51 11.93 -4.08
N GLU A 317 29.45 11.29 -4.83
CA GLU A 317 29.43 11.27 -6.29
C GLU A 317 29.79 9.88 -6.86
N GLU A 318 28.83 9.26 -7.55
CA GLU A 318 28.86 7.89 -8.12
C GLU A 318 29.79 7.75 -9.35
N ILE A 319 30.84 8.56 -9.49
CA ILE A 319 31.71 8.54 -10.67
C ILE A 319 33.14 8.11 -10.29
N PRO A 320 33.64 6.98 -10.84
CA PRO A 320 35.02 6.55 -10.63
C PRO A 320 36.00 7.55 -11.25
N CYS A 321 37.01 7.98 -10.50
CA CYS A 321 38.12 8.76 -11.03
C CYS A 321 39.22 7.86 -11.59
N PHE A 322 39.66 8.13 -12.82
CA PHE A 322 40.71 7.39 -13.53
C PHE A 322 41.98 8.24 -13.66
N ILE A 323 43.14 7.63 -13.43
CA ILE A 323 44.44 8.26 -13.66
C ILE A 323 45.21 7.44 -14.69
N TYR A 324 45.69 8.12 -15.74
CA TYR A 324 46.51 7.53 -16.78
C TYR A 324 47.98 7.62 -16.40
N ILE A 325 48.66 6.48 -16.29
CA ILE A 325 50.11 6.42 -16.04
C ILE A 325 50.78 6.26 -17.40
N ARG A 326 51.59 7.24 -17.82
CA ARG A 326 52.45 7.15 -19.02
C ARG A 326 53.82 6.59 -18.67
#